data_AF-A0A3D3RMK1-F1
#
_entry.id   AF-A0A3D3RMK1-F1
#
_cell.length_a   1.000
_cell.length_b   1.000
_cell.length_c   1.000
_cell.angle_alpha   90.00
_cell.angle_beta   90.00
_cell.angle_gamma   90.00
#
_symmetry.space_group_name_H-M   'P 1'
#
loop_
_entity.id
_entity.type
_entity.pdbx_description
1 polymer ?
#
loop_
_entity_poly.entity_id
_entity_poly.type
_entity_poly.pdbx_seq_one_letter_code
_entity_poly.pdbx_strand_id
1 'polypeptide(L)'
;FKREQGYDVRFQTGTDEHGQKIELKAAESGIKPKEFVDNVAGEIKTIWDLMNTSYDKFIRTTDEYHEKEVQKIFKYLYDKGDIYKGHYEG
;
A
#
# COMPACT_ATOMS: atom_id res chain seq x y z
N PHE A 1 4.10 5.49 24.43
CA PHE A 1 3.75 4.41 25.38
C PHE A 1 4.64 3.18 25.27
N LYS A 2 4.53 2.28 24.27
CA LYS A 2 5.35 1.05 24.26
C LYS A 2 6.87 1.29 24.21
N ARG A 3 7.32 2.27 23.41
CA ARG A 3 8.74 2.70 23.41
C ARG A 3 9.20 3.24 24.77
N GLU A 4 8.35 4.01 25.44
CA GLU A 4 8.62 4.56 26.78
C GLU A 4 8.72 3.48 27.85
N GLN A 5 7.99 2.38 27.68
CA GLN A 5 8.10 1.18 28.52
C GLN A 5 9.35 0.32 28.23
N GLY A 6 10.23 0.75 27.32
CA GLY A 6 11.45 0.03 26.95
C GLY A 6 11.25 -1.13 25.99
N TYR A 7 10.07 -1.28 25.37
CA TYR A 7 9.88 -2.29 24.33
C TYR A 7 10.56 -1.87 23.03
N ASP A 8 11.10 -2.85 22.30
CA ASP A 8 11.40 -2.70 20.88
C ASP A 8 10.09 -2.58 20.10
N VAL A 9 9.92 -1.48 19.36
CA VAL A 9 8.67 -1.13 18.69
C VAL A 9 8.93 -0.84 17.23
N ARG A 10 8.18 -1.53 16.38
CA ARG A 10 8.02 -1.23 14.96
C ARG A 10 6.60 -0.73 14.69
N PHE A 11 6.46 0.55 14.39
CA PHE A 11 5.23 1.22 13.98
C PHE A 11 5.33 1.58 12.49
N GLN A 12 4.40 1.08 11.69
CA GLN A 12 4.38 1.30 10.25
C GLN A 12 3.01 1.78 9.81
N THR A 13 3.01 2.69 8.84
CA THR A 13 1.82 3.20 8.15
C THR A 13 2.09 3.26 6.65
N GLY A 14 1.17 3.77 5.85
CA GLY A 14 1.34 3.83 4.41
C GLY A 14 0.08 4.14 3.62
N THR A 15 0.17 3.93 2.31
CA THR A 15 -0.91 4.14 1.33
C THR A 15 -1.22 2.88 0.54
N ASP A 16 -2.52 2.62 0.38
CA ASP A 16 -3.05 1.66 -0.58
C ASP A 16 -3.34 2.37 -1.91
N GLU A 17 -2.76 1.86 -2.99
CA GLU A 17 -2.55 2.58 -4.24
C GLU A 17 -3.03 1.79 -5.46
N HIS A 18 -3.72 0.68 -5.25
CA HIS A 18 -4.29 -0.13 -6.32
C HIS A 18 -5.83 -0.06 -6.37
N GLY A 19 -6.39 -0.43 -7.52
CA GLY A 19 -7.83 -0.60 -7.70
C GLY A 19 -8.49 0.40 -8.64
N GLN A 20 -9.68 0.03 -9.13
CA GLN A 20 -10.42 0.75 -10.17
C GLN A 20 -10.71 2.21 -9.80
N LYS A 21 -10.95 2.50 -8.52
CA LYS A 21 -11.21 3.87 -8.05
C LYS A 21 -10.05 4.83 -8.34
N ILE A 22 -8.81 4.34 -8.21
CA ILE A 22 -7.61 5.15 -8.46
C ILE A 22 -7.45 5.43 -9.95
N GLU A 23 -7.68 4.42 -10.79
CA GLU A 23 -7.66 4.56 -12.24
C GLU A 23 -8.70 5.60 -12.71
N LEU A 24 -9.93 5.51 -12.22
CA LEU A 24 -11.00 6.47 -12.53
C LEU A 24 -10.61 7.90 -12.11
N LYS A 25 -10.09 8.08 -10.89
CA LYS A 25 -9.69 9.40 -10.38
C LYS A 25 -8.50 10.00 -11.13
N ALA A 26 -7.53 9.17 -11.51
CA ALA A 26 -6.41 9.60 -12.33
C ALA A 26 -6.87 10.05 -13.72
N ALA A 27 -7.78 9.28 -14.34
CA ALA A 27 -8.40 9.64 -15.62
C ALA A 27 -9.20 10.94 -15.54
N GLU A 28 -10.02 11.12 -14.50
CA GLU A 28 -10.75 12.38 -14.23
C GLU A 28 -9.80 13.57 -14.08
N SER A 29 -8.60 13.34 -13.53
CA SER A 29 -7.57 14.37 -13.30
C SER A 29 -6.64 14.56 -14.50
N GLY A 30 -6.79 13.79 -15.58
CA GLY A 30 -5.97 13.89 -16.79
C GLY A 30 -4.51 13.44 -16.61
N ILE A 31 -4.21 12.66 -15.57
CA ILE A 31 -2.85 12.20 -15.25
C ILE A 31 -2.76 10.68 -15.18
N LYS A 32 -1.54 10.14 -15.16
CA LYS A 32 -1.33 8.69 -15.04
C LYS A 32 -1.68 8.21 -13.62
N PRO A 33 -2.19 6.97 -13.43
CA PRO A 33 -2.48 6.42 -12.10
C PRO A 33 -1.31 6.51 -11.13
N LYS A 34 -0.09 6.20 -11.60
CA LYS A 34 1.13 6.28 -10.78
C LYS A 34 1.41 7.71 -10.31
N GLU A 35 1.26 8.69 -11.18
CA GLU A 35 1.44 10.11 -10.86
C GLU A 35 0.39 10.59 -9.85
N PHE A 36 -0.86 10.14 -10.00
CA PHE A 36 -1.94 10.44 -9.06
C PHE A 36 -1.61 9.92 -7.65
N VAL A 37 -1.20 8.65 -7.53
CA VAL A 37 -0.87 8.07 -6.22
C VAL A 37 0.44 8.62 -5.65
N ASP A 38 1.40 9.04 -6.49
CA ASP A 38 2.62 9.73 -6.05
C ASP A 38 2.30 11.05 -5.34
N ASN A 39 1.40 11.85 -5.91
CA ASN A 39 0.97 13.12 -5.32
C ASN A 39 0.20 12.88 -4.01
N VAL A 40 -0.80 11.99 -4.04
CA VAL A 40 -1.63 11.68 -2.86
C VAL A 40 -0.80 11.10 -1.72
N ALA A 41 0.15 10.19 -2.00
CA ALA A 41 1.03 9.63 -0.99
C ALA A 41 1.94 10.70 -0.36
N GLY A 42 2.42 11.67 -1.16
CA GLY A 42 3.19 12.81 -0.67
C GLY A 42 2.40 13.69 0.31
N GLU A 43 1.14 14.00 -0.02
CA GLU A 43 0.24 14.76 0.85
C GLU A 43 -0.04 14.02 2.16
N ILE A 44 -0.39 12.74 2.08
CA ILE A 44 -0.66 11.91 3.26
C ILE A 44 0.58 11.84 4.16
N LYS A 45 1.77 11.61 3.58
CA LYS A 45 3.02 11.60 4.34
C LYS A 45 3.26 12.94 5.04
N THR A 46 3.03 14.05 4.34
CA THR A 46 3.14 15.40 4.91
C THR A 46 2.21 15.57 6.12
N ILE A 47 0.97 15.09 6.04
CA ILE A 47 0.02 15.13 7.17
C ILE A 47 0.54 14.31 8.36
N TRP A 48 1.06 13.11 8.13
CA TRP A 48 1.66 12.29 9.21
C TRP A 48 2.85 12.99 9.88
N ASP A 49 3.69 13.65 9.08
CA ASP A 49 4.85 14.43 9.57
C ASP A 49 4.39 15.65 10.39
N LEU A 50 3.36 16.37 9.94
CA LEU A 50 2.76 17.51 10.66
C LEU A 50 2.14 17.11 12.00
N MET A 51 1.57 15.91 12.09
CA MET A 51 1.03 15.38 13.35
C MET A 51 2.11 14.90 14.32
N ASN A 52 3.39 15.06 13.98
CA ASN A 52 4.53 14.58 14.77
C ASN A 52 4.43 13.08 15.11
N THR A 53 3.98 12.29 14.13
CA THR A 53 3.81 10.86 14.33
C THR A 53 5.14 10.14 14.22
N SER A 54 5.48 9.35 15.25
CA SER A 54 6.71 8.57 15.30
C SER A 54 6.58 7.20 14.61
N TYR A 55 6.20 7.18 13.33
CA TYR A 55 6.21 5.96 12.51
C TYR A 55 7.65 5.63 12.06
N ASP A 56 8.00 4.36 12.03
CA ASP A 56 9.34 3.89 11.64
C ASP A 56 9.44 3.60 10.14
N LYS A 57 8.31 3.47 9.44
CA LYS A 57 8.25 3.38 7.97
C LYS A 57 6.89 3.80 7.45
N PHE A 58 6.93 4.53 6.33
CA PHE A 58 5.79 4.81 5.48
C PHE A 58 5.90 3.92 4.24
N ILE A 59 4.98 2.98 4.07
CA ILE A 59 4.96 2.03 2.95
C ILE A 59 4.00 2.50 1.86
N ARG A 60 4.33 2.20 0.62
CA ARG A 60 3.40 2.34 -0.50
C ARG A 60 3.17 0.97 -1.13
N THR A 61 1.92 0.63 -1.45
CA THR A 61 1.65 -0.68 -2.09
C THR A 61 2.22 -0.76 -3.50
N THR A 62 2.54 0.36 -4.16
CA THR A 62 3.27 0.42 -5.44
C THR A 62 4.81 0.33 -5.28
N ASP A 63 5.32 0.21 -4.05
CA ASP A 63 6.75 -0.02 -3.86
C ASP A 63 7.13 -1.38 -4.46
N GLU A 64 8.21 -1.44 -5.25
CA GLU A 64 8.60 -2.69 -5.92
C GLU A 64 8.80 -3.88 -4.97
N TYR A 65 9.27 -3.65 -3.75
CA TYR A 65 9.43 -4.74 -2.78
C TYR A 65 8.08 -5.27 -2.32
N HIS A 66 7.06 -4.42 -2.19
CA HIS A 66 5.72 -4.84 -1.81
C HIS A 66 5.12 -5.71 -2.91
N GLU A 67 5.18 -5.27 -4.17
CA GLU A 67 4.70 -6.03 -5.32
C GLU A 67 5.38 -7.40 -5.41
N LYS A 68 6.72 -7.44 -5.24
CA LYS A 68 7.48 -8.70 -5.25
C LYS A 68 7.05 -9.65 -4.14
N GLU A 69 6.81 -9.15 -2.93
CA GLU A 69 6.34 -10.01 -1.83
C GLU A 69 4.92 -10.53 -2.05
N VAL A 70 4.00 -9.69 -2.54
CA VAL A 70 2.63 -10.12 -2.86
C VAL A 70 2.63 -11.18 -3.97
N GLN A 71 3.44 -10.99 -5.02
CA GLN A 71 3.60 -11.98 -6.08
C GLN A 71 4.12 -13.33 -5.57
N LYS A 72 5.07 -13.33 -4.62
CA LYS A 72 5.56 -14.56 -3.98
C LYS A 72 4.46 -15.26 -3.19
N ILE A 73 3.68 -14.53 -2.40
CA ILE A 73 2.57 -15.07 -1.63
C ILE A 73 1.51 -15.67 -2.56
N PHE A 74 1.13 -14.93 -3.62
CA PHE A 74 0.20 -15.42 -4.63
C PHE A 74 0.71 -16.73 -5.26
N LYS A 75 1.98 -16.75 -5.69
CA LYS A 75 2.59 -17.93 -6.31
C LYS A 75 2.60 -19.13 -5.35
N TYR A 76 2.93 -18.92 -4.08
CA TYR A 76 2.91 -19.97 -3.07
C TYR A 76 1.51 -20.60 -2.92
N LEU A 77 0.47 -19.77 -2.83
CA LEU A 77 -0.92 -20.25 -2.70
C LEU A 77 -1.42 -20.93 -3.98
N TYR A 78 -1.03 -20.41 -5.15
CA TYR A 78 -1.34 -21.00 -6.43
C TYR A 78 -0.68 -22.38 -6.60
N ASP A 79 0.62 -22.48 -6.33
CA ASP A 79 1.37 -23.73 -6.45
C ASP A 79 0.90 -24.80 -5.44
N LYS A 80 0.36 -24.38 -4.28
CA LYS A 80 -0.27 -25.27 -3.29
C LYS A 80 -1.66 -25.77 -3.72
N GLY A 81 -2.26 -25.18 -4.74
CA GLY A 81 -3.61 -25.51 -5.22
C GLY A 81 -4.75 -24.80 -4.47
N ASP A 82 -4.43 -23.81 -3.61
CA ASP A 82 -5.42 -23.02 -2.88
C ASP A 82 -6.07 -21.93 -3.77
N ILE A 83 -5.43 -21.57 -4.89
CA ILE A 83 -5.94 -20.62 -5.88
C ILE A 83 -6.21 -21.34 -7.20
N TYR A 84 -7.42 -21.20 -7.71
CA TYR A 84 -7.84 -21.72 -9.00
C TYR A 84 -8.62 -20.67 -9.78
N LYS A 85 -8.66 -20.81 -11.11
CA LYS A 85 -9.43 -19.91 -11.97
C LYS A 85 -10.92 -20.25 -11.84
N GLY A 86 -11.71 -19.28 -11.40
CA GLY A 86 -13.17 -19.38 -11.32
C GLY A 86 -13.86 -18.34 -12.20
N HIS A 87 -15.19 -18.31 -12.11
CA HIS A 87 -16.02 -17.26 -12.65
C HIS A 87 -16.81 -16.62 -11.50
N TYR A 88 -16.89 -15.29 -11.51
CA TYR A 88 -17.69 -14.51 -10.57
C TYR A 88 -18.73 -13.75 -11.36
N GLU A 89 -19.99 -13.87 -10.95
CA GLU A 89 -21.13 -13.10 -11.45
C GLU A 89 -21.79 -12.42 -10.24
N GLY A 90 -21.88 -11.09 -10.28
CA GLY A 90 -22.41 -10.24 -9.23
C GLY A 90 -22.55 -8.80 -9.67
#